data_AF-A0A7X8AU55-F1
#
_entry.id   AF-A0A7X8AU55-F1
#
_cell.length_a   1.000
_cell.length_b   1.000
_cell.length_c   1.000
_cell.angle_alpha   90.00
_cell.angle_beta   90.00
_cell.angle_gamma   90.00
#
_symmetry.space_group_name_H-M   'P 1'
#
loop_
_entity.id
_entity.type
_entity.pdbx_description
1 polymer ?
#
loop_
_entity_poly.entity_id
_entity_poly.type
_entity_poly.pdbx_seq_one_letter_code
_entity_poly.pdbx_strand_id
1 'polypeptide(L)' 'EAAREVKEKGKENDLIERIAKDEAFGLDIFKLNQVLDAKNYIGRSKEQVEEFVRYHVEPVLKNSEKTHLDVELNV' A
#
# COMPACT_ATOMS: atom_id res chain seq x y z
N GLU A 1 23.25 3.73 3.78
CA GLU A 1 23.80 3.69 2.41
C GLU A 1 22.78 3.25 1.36
N ALA A 2 21.88 2.30 1.62
CA ALA A 2 20.81 1.89 0.69
C ALA A 2 20.02 3.07 0.08
N ALA A 3 19.64 4.07 0.90
CA ALA A 3 18.96 5.27 0.42
C ALA A 3 19.75 6.06 -0.64
N ARG A 4 21.09 6.01 -0.61
CA ARG A 4 21.97 6.64 -1.60
C ARG A 4 21.93 5.86 -2.92
N GLU A 5 22.01 4.53 -2.88
CA GLU A 5 21.94 3.69 -4.09
C GLU A 5 20.62 3.90 -4.86
N VAL A 6 19.51 4.07 -4.13
CA VAL A 6 18.21 4.39 -4.75
C VAL A 6 18.19 5.82 -5.30
N LYS A 7 18.51 6.80 -4.45
CA LYS A 7 18.29 8.22 -4.79
C LYS A 7 19.29 8.79 -5.79
N GLU A 8 20.54 8.33 -5.76
CA GLU A 8 21.60 8.88 -6.62
C GLU A 8 21.88 8.00 -7.84
N LYS A 9 21.68 6.68 -7.73
CA LYS A 9 22.04 5.72 -8.78
C LYS A 9 20.84 5.02 -9.42
N GLY A 10 19.62 5.27 -8.93
CA GLY A 10 18.39 4.68 -9.48
C GLY A 10 18.33 3.16 -9.34
N LYS A 11 19.06 2.59 -8.38
CA LYS A 11 19.06 1.14 -8.14
C LYS A 11 17.92 0.74 -7.20
N GLU A 12 17.64 -0.57 -7.17
CA GLU A 12 16.74 -1.19 -6.20
C GLU A 12 17.20 -0.95 -4.75
N ASN A 13 16.23 -0.93 -3.82
CA ASN A 13 16.50 -0.80 -2.40
C ASN A 13 16.95 -2.14 -1.81
N ASP A 14 18.21 -2.22 -1.37
CA ASP A 14 18.86 -3.43 -0.87
C ASP A 14 18.93 -3.53 0.67
N LEU A 15 18.11 -2.74 1.39
CA LEU A 15 18.19 -2.65 2.85
C LEU A 15 17.90 -3.99 3.55
N ILE A 16 16.93 -4.76 3.06
CA ILE A 16 16.52 -6.01 3.71
C ILE A 16 17.60 -7.09 3.53
N GLU A 17 18.24 -7.12 2.37
CA GLU A 17 19.36 -8.00 2.05
C GLU A 17 20.58 -7.67 2.92
N ARG A 18 20.82 -6.39 3.20
CA ARG A 18 21.89 -5.97 4.11
C ARG A 18 21.61 -6.43 5.54
N ILE A 19 20.39 -6.25 6.03
CA ILE A 19 19.99 -6.68 7.38
C ILE A 19 20.10 -8.20 7.54
N ALA A 20 19.65 -8.98 6.55
CA ALA A 20 19.73 -10.44 6.61
C ALA A 20 21.15 -10.99 6.51
N LYS A 21 22.09 -10.24 5.92
CA LYS A 21 23.51 -10.62 5.81
C LYS A 21 24.35 -10.19 7.01
N ASP A 22 23.82 -9.35 7.88
CA ASP A 22 24.54 -8.80 9.02
C ASP A 22 24.26 -9.64 10.28
N GLU A 23 25.31 -10.32 10.75
CA GLU A 23 25.27 -11.19 11.93
C GLU A 23 24.80 -10.47 13.20
N ALA A 24 24.98 -9.14 13.30
CA ALA A 24 24.55 -8.36 14.45
C ALA A 24 23.01 -8.38 14.64
N PHE A 25 22.25 -8.58 13.57
CA PHE A 25 20.79 -8.68 13.64
C PHE A 25 20.32 -10.11 13.91
N GLY A 26 21.07 -11.12 13.47
CA GLY A 26 20.71 -12.53 13.67
C GLY A 26 19.34 -12.90 13.06
N LEU A 27 18.93 -12.23 11.98
CA LEU A 27 17.61 -12.40 11.36
C LEU A 27 17.71 -13.19 10.05
N ASP A 28 16.75 -14.10 9.87
CA ASP A 28 16.59 -14.87 8.63
C ASP A 28 15.73 -14.09 7.61
N ILE A 29 16.20 -14.05 6.35
CA ILE A 29 15.53 -13.38 5.22
C ILE A 29 14.09 -13.90 5.04
N PHE A 30 13.85 -15.19 5.28
CA PHE A 30 12.51 -15.76 5.13
C PHE A 30 11.53 -15.21 6.17
N LYS A 31 11.97 -15.11 7.44
CA LYS A 31 11.18 -14.50 8.51
C LYS A 31 10.95 -13.01 8.27
N LEU A 32 11.98 -12.28 7.81
CA LEU A 32 11.85 -10.86 7.46
C LEU A 32 10.75 -10.65 6.40
N ASN A 33 10.77 -11.45 5.33
CA ASN A 33 9.76 -11.36 4.27
C ASN A 33 8.34 -11.66 4.75
N GLN A 34 8.15 -12.55 5.73
CA GLN A 34 6.83 -12.79 6.32
C GLN A 34 6.30 -11.60 7.12
N VAL A 35 7.17 -10.93 7.88
CA VAL A 35 6.78 -9.76 8.67
C VAL A 35 6.45 -8.58 7.76
N LEU A 36 7.19 -8.42 6.66
CA LEU A 36 7.07 -7.33 5.70
C LEU A 36 5.90 -7.44 4.71
N ASP A 37 4.94 -8.36 4.93
CA ASP A 37 3.70 -8.35 4.14
C ASP A 37 2.97 -7.02 4.34
N ALA A 38 2.85 -6.24 3.27
CA ALA A 38 2.24 -4.91 3.27
C ALA A 38 0.83 -4.90 3.88
N LYS A 39 0.09 -6.00 3.78
CA LYS A 39 -1.26 -6.14 4.37
C LYS A 39 -1.25 -6.03 5.89
N ASN A 40 -0.13 -6.32 6.55
CA ASN A 40 0.00 -6.17 7.99
C ASN A 40 0.11 -4.70 8.44
N TYR A 41 0.39 -3.78 7.50
CA TYR A 41 0.69 -2.37 7.79
C TYR A 41 -0.40 -1.39 7.34
N ILE A 42 -1.54 -1.89 6.84
CA ILE A 42 -2.67 -1.04 6.43
C ILE A 42 -3.69 -0.79 7.54
N GLY A 43 -3.48 -1.34 8.74
CA GLY A 43 -4.42 -1.19 9.86
C GLY A 43 -5.85 -1.60 9.48
N ARG A 44 -6.84 -0.78 9.85
CA ARG A 44 -8.26 -0.97 9.49
C ARG A 44 -8.67 -0.28 8.18
N SER A 45 -7.72 0.09 7.32
CA SER A 45 -8.03 0.90 6.13
C SER A 45 -9.08 0.25 5.25
N LYS A 46 -9.03 -1.08 5.09
CA LYS A 46 -10.01 -1.83 4.31
C LYS A 46 -11.41 -1.69 4.90
N GLU A 47 -11.57 -2.02 6.19
CA GLU A 47 -12.86 -1.99 6.87
C GLU A 47 -13.41 -0.56 6.94
N GLN A 48 -12.55 0.44 7.17
CA GLN A 48 -12.94 1.84 7.20
C GLN A 48 -13.51 2.31 5.85
N VAL A 49 -12.89 1.93 4.74
CA VAL A 49 -13.40 2.27 3.40
C VAL A 49 -14.71 1.54 3.12
N GLU A 50 -14.80 0.25 3.44
CA GLU A 50 -16.04 -0.52 3.26
C GLU A 50 -17.21 0.05 4.07
N GLU A 51 -16.97 0.40 5.34
CA GLU A 51 -17.96 1.05 6.22
C GLU A 51 -18.35 2.43 5.69
N PHE A 52 -17.37 3.24 5.27
CA PHE A 52 -17.64 4.58 4.73
C PHE A 52 -18.49 4.54 3.46
N VAL A 53 -18.13 3.69 2.51
CA VAL A 53 -18.88 3.53 1.27
C VAL A 53 -20.32 3.09 1.57
N ARG A 54 -20.49 2.09 2.43
CA ARG A 54 -21.81 1.53 2.75
C ARG A 54 -22.71 2.50 3.50
N TYR A 55 -22.20 3.13 4.56
CA TYR A 55 -23.03 3.89 5.48
C TYR A 55 -23.13 5.37 5.16
N HIS A 56 -22.21 5.92 4.38
CA HIS A 56 -22.19 7.34 4.05
C HIS A 56 -22.35 7.63 2.57
N VAL A 57 -21.67 6.87 1.68
CA VAL A 57 -21.71 7.15 0.23
C VAL A 57 -22.97 6.60 -0.41
N GLU A 58 -23.28 5.32 -0.22
CA GLU A 58 -24.44 4.67 -0.84
C GLU A 58 -25.78 5.36 -0.53
N PRO A 59 -26.08 5.82 0.71
CA PRO A 59 -27.33 6.52 0.98
C PRO A 59 -27.48 7.83 0.20
N VAL A 60 -26.38 8.56 0.01
CA VAL A 60 -26.38 9.80 -0.78
C VAL A 60 -26.61 9.50 -2.26
N LEU A 61 -25.93 8.47 -2.79
CA LEU A 61 -26.08 8.08 -4.19
C LEU A 61 -27.46 7.50 -4.51
N LYS A 62 -28.10 6.77 -3.59
CA LYS A 62 -29.48 6.25 -3.78
C LYS A 62 -30.53 7.37 -3.90
N ASN A 63 -30.26 8.53 -3.31
CA ASN A 63 -31.13 9.70 -3.40
C ASN A 63 -30.84 10.59 -4.64
N SER A 64 -29.84 10.21 -5.45
CA SER A 64 -29.53 10.88 -6.72
C SER A 64 -30.32 10.24 -7.87
N GLU A 65 -30.99 11.07 -8.66
CA GLU A 65 -31.70 10.61 -9.87
C GLU A 65 -30.74 10.19 -11.01
N LYS A 66 -29.46 10.55 -10.91
CA LYS A 66 -28.43 10.24 -11.93
C LYS A 66 -27.51 9.15 -11.40
N THR A 67 -27.73 7.92 -11.84
CA THR A 67 -26.90 6.74 -11.52
C THR A 67 -25.89 6.41 -12.60
N HIS A 68 -26.05 6.97 -13.80
CA HIS A 68 -25.19 6.72 -14.94
C HIS A 68 -24.93 8.03 -15.69
N LEU A 69 -23.65 8.41 -15.78
CA LEU A 69 -23.20 9.60 -16.48
C LEU A 69 -22.03 9.18 -17.37
N ASP A 70 -22.28 9.00 -18.66
CA ASP A 70 -21.20 8.82 -19.63
C ASP A 70 -20.55 10.19 -19.87
N VAL A 71 -19.31 10.33 -19.43
CA VAL A 71 -18.51 11.54 -19.65
C VAL A 71 -17.52 11.25 -20.77
N GLU A 72 -17.81 11.74 -21.97
CA GLU A 72 -16.87 11.72 -23.08
C GLU A 72 -15.84 12.85 -22.92
N LEU A 73 -14.56 12.47 -22.84
CA LEU A 73 -13.44 13.40 -22.91
C LEU A 73 -12.98 13.50 -24.36
N ASN A 74 -13.32 14.60 -25.02
CA ASN A 74 -12.73 14.95 -26.32
C ASN A 74 -11.36 15.57 -26.08
N VAL A 75 -10.30 14.83 -26.42
CA VAL A 75 -8.91 15.30 -26.49
C VAL A 75 -8.62 15.85 -27.88
#